data_AF-A0A661W8X2-F1
#
_entry.id   AF-A0A661W8X2-F1
#
_cell.length_a   1.000
_cell.length_b   1.000
_cell.length_c   1.000
_cell.angle_alpha   90.00
_cell.angle_beta   90.00
_cell.angle_gamma   90.00
#
_symmetry.space_group_name_H-M   'P 1'
#
loop_
_entity.id
_entity.type
_entity.pdbx_description
1 polymer ?
#
loop_
_entity_poly.entity_id
_entity_poly.type
_entity_poly.pdbx_seq_one_letter_code
_entity_poly.pdbx_strand_id
1 'polypeptide(L)'
;VLVISSGKIPYRIRLRTMLPYSFSLVAWYLYLLARMGEGTYILNRERTLVIIVSLIALALLVILSELKSIKRYLLPHLPKIMLGVLVLALLLMVIHKPEHYRISVYALILNMLESGEWGMTWMVYWFLFVVSQAGPRFPQEDLFLYGVILFFALLLAIVYFRVPYHTGWGDSANRMVTHILPLGTLFILMKFSQNPSDKIT
;
A
#
# COMPACT_ATOMS: atom_id res chain seq x y z
N VAL A 1 5.46 -3.17 6.38
CA VAL A 1 6.55 -4.00 5.83
C VAL A 1 7.72 -3.18 5.27
N LEU A 2 7.47 -2.17 4.42
CA LEU A 2 8.53 -1.32 3.83
C LEU A 2 9.47 -0.69 4.88
N VAL A 3 8.91 -0.26 6.01
CA VAL A 3 9.67 0.28 7.16
C VAL A 3 10.56 -0.79 7.83
N ILE A 4 10.14 -2.04 7.84
CA ILE A 4 10.93 -3.16 8.41
C ILE A 4 12.08 -3.49 7.45
N SER A 5 11.82 -3.56 6.15
CA SER A 5 12.84 -3.85 5.12
C SER A 5 13.91 -2.77 5.03
N SER A 6 13.63 -1.53 5.43
CA SER A 6 14.62 -0.45 5.41
C SER A 6 15.74 -0.63 6.44
N GLY A 7 15.52 -1.46 7.48
CA GLY A 7 16.48 -1.70 8.56
C GLY A 7 16.81 -0.48 9.43
N LYS A 8 16.16 0.67 9.21
CA LYS A 8 16.48 1.94 9.88
C LYS A 8 15.96 2.04 11.31
N ILE A 9 14.86 1.35 11.63
CA ILE A 9 14.30 1.36 12.98
C ILE A 9 14.97 0.28 13.83
N PRO A 10 15.52 0.62 15.02
CA PRO A 10 16.09 -0.35 15.94
C PRO A 10 15.12 -1.49 16.28
N TYR A 11 15.62 -2.72 16.34
CA TYR A 11 14.81 -3.92 16.57
C TYR A 11 13.92 -3.83 17.81
N ARG A 12 14.45 -3.33 18.93
CA ARG A 12 13.70 -3.15 20.18
C ARG A 12 12.50 -2.21 20.01
N ILE A 13 12.65 -1.14 19.22
CA ILE A 13 11.56 -0.20 18.93
C ILE A 13 10.52 -0.90 18.05
N ARG A 14 10.96 -1.62 16.99
CA ARG A 14 10.04 -2.39 16.13
C ARG A 14 9.19 -3.38 16.93
N LEU A 15 9.80 -4.15 17.84
CA LEU A 15 9.08 -5.08 18.70
C LEU A 15 8.06 -4.36 19.58
N ARG A 16 8.47 -3.29 20.27
CA ARG A 16 7.62 -2.55 21.22
C ARG A 16 6.46 -1.83 20.55
N THR A 17 6.57 -1.41 19.30
CA THR A 17 5.48 -0.72 18.60
C THR A 17 4.62 -1.67 17.79
N MET A 18 5.23 -2.58 17.04
CA MET A 18 4.49 -3.42 16.09
C MET A 18 3.84 -4.64 16.74
N LEU A 19 4.47 -5.27 17.74
CA LEU A 19 3.88 -6.47 18.35
C LEU A 19 2.62 -6.14 19.17
N PRO A 20 2.59 -5.13 20.06
CA PRO A 20 1.37 -4.79 20.76
C PRO A 20 0.26 -4.39 19.80
N TYR A 21 0.59 -3.60 18.77
CA TYR A 21 -0.38 -3.20 17.74
C TYR A 21 -0.97 -4.41 17.01
N SER A 22 -0.13 -5.29 16.47
CA SER A 22 -0.58 -6.51 15.79
C SER A 22 -1.37 -7.42 16.72
N PHE A 23 -0.93 -7.58 17.97
CA PHE A 23 -1.63 -8.40 18.97
C PHE A 23 -3.02 -7.84 19.29
N SER A 24 -3.14 -6.53 19.55
CA SER A 24 -4.42 -5.87 19.79
C SER A 24 -5.38 -6.06 18.61
N LEU A 25 -4.89 -5.92 17.37
CA LEU A 25 -5.71 -6.15 16.19
C LEU A 25 -6.11 -7.63 16.02
N VAL A 26 -5.19 -8.57 16.24
CA VAL A 26 -5.51 -10.00 16.18
C VAL A 26 -6.57 -10.36 17.22
N ALA A 27 -6.41 -9.90 18.46
CA ALA A 27 -7.39 -10.11 19.52
C ALA A 27 -8.76 -9.52 19.14
N TRP A 28 -8.78 -8.30 18.56
CA TRP A 28 -10.00 -7.68 18.07
C TRP A 28 -10.67 -8.48 16.95
N TYR A 29 -9.92 -8.92 15.95
CA TYR A 29 -10.49 -9.71 14.85
C TYR A 29 -10.91 -11.12 15.28
N LEU A 30 -10.24 -11.73 16.25
CA LEU A 30 -10.69 -12.98 16.87
C LEU A 30 -12.01 -12.78 17.64
N TYR A 31 -12.13 -11.67 18.36
CA TYR A 31 -13.39 -11.29 19.02
C TYR A 31 -14.52 -11.09 18.00
N LEU A 32 -14.27 -10.35 16.91
CA LEU A 32 -15.23 -10.19 15.82
C LEU A 32 -15.59 -11.53 15.19
N LEU A 33 -14.61 -12.39 14.91
CA LEU A 33 -14.82 -13.72 14.33
C LEU A 33 -15.74 -14.58 15.21
N ALA A 34 -15.59 -14.49 16.53
CA ALA A 34 -16.41 -15.22 17.50
C ALA A 34 -17.85 -14.65 17.63
N ARG A 35 -18.07 -13.39 17.25
CA ARG A 35 -19.34 -12.66 17.48
C ARG A 35 -20.12 -12.31 16.21
N MET A 36 -19.52 -12.39 15.01
CA MET A 36 -20.13 -11.85 13.78
C MET A 36 -21.29 -12.65 13.18
N GLY A 37 -21.59 -13.85 13.70
CA GLY A 37 -22.60 -14.73 13.11
C GLY A 37 -22.26 -15.09 11.66
N GLU A 38 -23.21 -14.90 10.73
CA GLU A 38 -22.97 -15.11 9.29
C GLU A 38 -22.08 -14.03 8.65
N GLY A 39 -21.80 -12.93 9.36
CA GLY A 39 -21.00 -11.81 8.86
C GLY A 39 -21.79 -10.91 7.91
N THR A 40 -21.05 -10.07 7.17
CA THR A 40 -21.60 -9.12 6.20
C THR A 40 -20.94 -9.31 4.84
N TYR A 41 -21.50 -8.67 3.81
CA TYR A 41 -20.85 -8.63 2.48
C TYR A 41 -19.43 -8.02 2.54
N ILE A 42 -19.13 -7.15 3.49
CA ILE A 42 -17.81 -6.49 3.62
C ILE A 42 -16.87 -7.37 4.44
N LEU A 43 -17.32 -7.79 5.63
CA LEU A 43 -16.53 -8.58 6.58
C LEU A 43 -17.25 -9.90 6.85
N ASN A 44 -16.73 -10.97 6.25
CA ASN A 44 -17.18 -12.34 6.46
C ASN A 44 -16.08 -13.17 7.14
N ARG A 45 -16.38 -14.43 7.47
CA ARG A 45 -15.47 -15.34 8.17
C ARG A 45 -14.13 -15.50 7.45
N GLU A 46 -14.18 -15.77 6.14
CA GLU A 46 -12.99 -16.00 5.31
C GLU A 46 -12.09 -14.78 5.24
N ARG A 47 -12.65 -13.59 4.97
CA ARG A 47 -11.90 -12.33 4.93
C ARG A 47 -11.28 -12.00 6.28
N THR A 48 -12.02 -12.25 7.36
CA THR A 48 -11.52 -12.04 8.73
C THR A 48 -10.33 -12.95 9.03
N LEU A 49 -10.38 -14.21 8.63
CA LEU A 49 -9.26 -15.14 8.77
C LEU A 49 -8.04 -14.69 7.97
N VAL A 50 -8.22 -14.22 6.72
CA VAL A 50 -7.12 -13.66 5.92
C VAL A 50 -6.46 -12.48 6.61
N ILE A 51 -7.24 -11.58 7.21
CA ILE A 51 -6.71 -10.45 7.99
C ILE A 51 -5.91 -10.94 9.21
N ILE A 52 -6.46 -11.87 9.99
CA ILE A 52 -5.77 -12.45 11.16
C ILE A 52 -4.44 -13.09 10.76
N VAL A 53 -4.45 -13.94 9.74
CA VAL A 53 -3.23 -14.61 9.23
C VAL A 53 -2.21 -13.59 8.75
N SER A 54 -2.64 -12.53 8.06
CA SER A 54 -1.76 -11.45 7.59
C SER A 54 -1.10 -10.70 8.76
N LEU A 55 -1.86 -10.44 9.84
CA LEU A 55 -1.34 -9.79 11.04
C LEU A 55 -0.36 -10.68 11.82
N ILE A 56 -0.66 -11.98 11.92
CA ILE A 56 0.23 -12.97 12.53
C ILE A 56 1.53 -13.08 11.70
N ALA A 57 1.43 -13.18 10.38
CA ALA A 57 2.58 -13.21 9.50
C ALA A 57 3.46 -11.95 9.64
N LEU A 58 2.83 -10.78 9.79
CA LEU A 58 3.56 -9.54 10.09
C LEU A 58 4.27 -9.59 11.45
N ALA A 59 3.60 -10.07 12.51
CA ALA A 59 4.19 -10.21 13.83
C ALA A 59 5.39 -11.18 13.82
N LEU A 60 5.23 -12.34 13.16
CA LEU A 60 6.32 -13.31 12.96
C LEU A 60 7.48 -12.69 12.18
N LEU A 61 7.20 -11.98 11.08
CA LEU A 61 8.23 -11.27 10.32
C LEU A 61 9.00 -10.28 11.20
N VAL A 62 8.32 -9.55 12.09
CA VAL A 62 8.98 -8.61 13.02
C VAL A 62 9.89 -9.38 13.98
N ILE A 63 9.41 -10.44 14.63
CA ILE A 63 10.20 -11.26 15.57
C ILE A 63 11.43 -11.86 14.89
N LEU A 64 11.23 -12.40 13.68
CA LEU A 64 12.28 -13.09 12.94
C LEU A 64 13.21 -12.12 12.17
N SER A 65 12.92 -10.81 12.15
CA SER A 65 13.62 -9.82 11.33
C SER A 65 15.12 -9.66 11.63
N GLU A 66 15.58 -9.98 12.85
CA GLU A 66 17.01 -9.92 13.21
C GLU A 66 17.75 -11.26 13.05
N LEU A 67 17.06 -12.35 12.66
CA LEU A 67 17.76 -13.58 12.32
C LEU A 67 18.71 -13.30 11.14
N LYS A 68 19.98 -13.68 11.29
CA LYS A 68 21.07 -13.35 10.35
C LYS A 68 20.70 -13.66 8.88
N SER A 69 20.07 -14.81 8.65
CA SER A 69 19.62 -15.23 7.32
C SER A 69 18.50 -14.34 6.76
N ILE A 70 17.49 -14.01 7.57
CA ILE A 70 16.36 -13.18 7.13
C ILE A 70 16.82 -11.75 6.85
N LYS A 71 17.62 -11.19 7.76
CA LYS A 71 18.18 -9.84 7.60
C LYS A 71 19.04 -9.71 6.35
N ARG A 72 19.85 -10.74 6.04
CA ARG A 72 20.77 -10.73 4.89
C ARG A 72 20.09 -11.03 3.57
N TYR A 73 19.21 -12.03 3.51
CA TYR A 73 18.67 -12.53 2.25
C TYR A 73 17.25 -12.05 1.98
N LEU A 74 16.36 -12.07 2.97
CA LEU A 74 14.94 -11.77 2.78
C LEU A 74 14.65 -10.26 2.80
N LEU A 75 15.06 -9.56 3.86
CA LEU A 75 14.66 -8.15 4.07
C LEU A 75 15.03 -7.20 2.91
N PRO A 76 16.23 -7.28 2.30
CA PRO A 76 16.58 -6.37 1.20
C PRO A 76 15.73 -6.59 -0.06
N HIS A 77 15.22 -7.82 -0.26
CA HIS A 77 14.45 -8.20 -1.44
C HIS A 77 12.94 -8.17 -1.18
N LEU A 78 12.52 -8.04 0.08
CA LEU A 78 11.13 -8.15 0.49
C LEU A 78 10.18 -7.20 -0.27
N PRO A 79 10.49 -5.91 -0.49
CA PRO A 79 9.62 -5.04 -1.31
C PRO A 79 9.44 -5.55 -2.74
N LYS A 80 10.52 -6.04 -3.37
CA LYS A 80 10.48 -6.59 -4.73
C LYS A 80 9.70 -7.89 -4.79
N ILE A 81 9.89 -8.78 -3.81
CA ILE A 81 9.13 -10.03 -3.68
C ILE A 81 7.65 -9.73 -3.50
N MET A 82 7.29 -8.82 -2.59
CA MET A 82 5.90 -8.40 -2.36
C MET A 82 5.28 -7.84 -3.63
N LEU A 83 5.99 -6.97 -4.35
CA LEU A 83 5.53 -6.42 -5.61
C LEU A 83 5.35 -7.52 -6.67
N GLY A 84 6.33 -8.42 -6.81
CA GLY A 84 6.27 -9.53 -7.78
C GLY A 84 5.09 -10.47 -7.50
N VAL A 85 4.87 -10.85 -6.24
CA VAL A 85 3.72 -11.67 -5.83
C VAL A 85 2.41 -10.93 -6.10
N LEU A 86 2.32 -9.64 -5.79
CA LEU A 86 1.11 -8.85 -6.02
C LEU A 86 0.82 -8.68 -7.52
N VAL A 87 1.84 -8.41 -8.35
CA VAL A 87 1.70 -8.31 -9.79
C VAL A 87 1.25 -9.65 -10.38
N LEU A 88 1.86 -10.76 -9.96
CA LEU A 88 1.44 -12.09 -10.40
C LEU A 88 -0.02 -12.38 -10.02
N ALA A 89 -0.40 -12.10 -8.78
CA ALA A 89 -1.79 -12.26 -8.33
C ALA A 89 -2.75 -11.38 -9.14
N LEU A 90 -2.38 -10.12 -9.39
CA LEU A 90 -3.16 -9.20 -10.22
C LEU A 90 -3.35 -9.71 -11.64
N LEU A 91 -2.29 -10.21 -12.29
CA LEU A 91 -2.39 -10.78 -13.63
C LEU A 91 -3.38 -11.94 -13.67
N LEU A 92 -3.30 -12.86 -12.69
CA LEU A 92 -4.25 -13.97 -12.58
C LEU A 92 -5.69 -13.47 -12.36
N MET A 93 -5.88 -12.44 -11.53
CA MET A 93 -7.21 -11.87 -11.28
C MET A 93 -7.78 -11.14 -12.50
N VAL A 94 -6.95 -10.42 -13.27
CA VAL A 94 -7.35 -9.72 -14.50
C VAL A 94 -7.73 -10.73 -15.57
N ILE A 95 -6.95 -11.81 -15.74
CA ILE A 95 -7.28 -12.90 -16.67
C ILE A 95 -8.61 -13.55 -16.30
N HIS A 96 -8.88 -13.73 -15.01
CA HIS A 96 -10.11 -14.36 -14.54
C HIS A 96 -11.36 -13.46 -14.72
N LYS A 97 -11.24 -12.13 -14.56
CA LYS A 97 -12.38 -11.19 -14.65
C LYS A 97 -12.06 -9.94 -15.49
N PRO A 98 -11.75 -10.07 -16.80
CA PRO A 98 -11.20 -8.97 -17.59
C PRO A 98 -12.13 -7.76 -17.68
N GLU A 99 -13.43 -7.98 -17.89
CA GLU A 99 -14.42 -6.90 -17.97
C GLU A 99 -14.56 -6.12 -16.67
N HIS A 100 -14.51 -6.82 -15.53
CA HIS A 100 -14.59 -6.22 -14.20
C HIS A 100 -13.43 -5.25 -13.96
N TYR A 101 -12.23 -5.65 -14.36
CA TYR A 101 -11.03 -4.82 -14.27
C TYR A 101 -11.06 -3.67 -15.27
N ARG A 102 -11.51 -3.90 -16.51
CA ARG A 102 -11.67 -2.85 -17.53
C ARG A 102 -12.55 -1.71 -17.04
N ILE A 103 -13.75 -2.04 -16.53
CA ILE A 103 -14.69 -1.06 -15.97
C ILE A 103 -14.06 -0.32 -14.79
N SER A 104 -13.39 -1.06 -13.90
CA SER A 104 -12.83 -0.48 -12.67
C SER A 104 -11.65 0.44 -12.93
N VAL A 105 -10.76 0.10 -13.87
CA VAL A 105 -9.65 0.96 -14.30
C VAL A 105 -10.19 2.21 -14.99
N TYR A 106 -11.20 2.07 -15.85
CA TYR A 106 -11.83 3.20 -16.50
C TYR A 106 -12.47 4.16 -15.49
N ALA A 107 -13.26 3.64 -14.56
CA ALA A 107 -13.86 4.43 -13.48
C ALA A 107 -12.81 5.11 -12.59
N LEU A 108 -11.69 4.43 -12.29
CA LEU A 108 -10.58 4.99 -11.54
C LEU A 108 -9.97 6.21 -12.24
N ILE A 109 -9.71 6.09 -13.55
CA ILE A 109 -9.16 7.18 -14.36
C ILE A 109 -10.13 8.37 -14.41
N LEU A 110 -11.42 8.12 -14.68
CA LEU A 110 -12.43 9.18 -14.70
C LEU A 110 -12.58 9.86 -13.34
N ASN A 111 -12.56 9.12 -12.23
CA ASN A 111 -12.63 9.71 -10.90
C ASN A 111 -11.41 10.59 -10.60
N MET A 112 -10.22 10.22 -11.08
CA MET A 112 -9.03 11.05 -10.89
C MET A 112 -9.03 12.29 -11.79
N LEU A 113 -9.60 12.25 -13.00
CA LEU A 113 -9.43 13.33 -13.97
C LEU A 113 -10.66 14.22 -14.17
N GLU A 114 -11.86 13.70 -13.92
CA GLU A 114 -13.11 14.35 -14.32
C GLU A 114 -14.21 14.23 -13.25
N SER A 115 -14.69 13.02 -12.96
CA SER A 115 -15.91 12.77 -12.19
C SER A 115 -15.74 12.74 -10.67
N GLY A 116 -14.51 12.87 -10.18
CA GLY A 116 -14.22 12.83 -8.74
C GLY A 116 -14.25 14.18 -8.04
N GLU A 117 -14.73 15.25 -8.67
CA GLU A 117 -14.92 16.59 -8.08
C GLU A 117 -13.66 17.20 -7.42
N TRP A 118 -12.47 16.72 -7.78
CA TRP A 118 -11.20 17.21 -7.25
C TRP A 118 -10.68 18.48 -7.95
N GLY A 119 -11.39 18.98 -8.96
CA GLY A 119 -10.94 20.07 -9.82
C GLY A 119 -9.57 19.76 -10.44
N MET A 120 -8.62 20.69 -10.34
CA MET A 120 -7.27 20.53 -10.88
C MET A 120 -6.30 19.75 -9.98
N THR A 121 -6.73 19.25 -8.81
CA THR A 121 -5.84 18.66 -7.79
C THR A 121 -4.94 17.57 -8.37
N TRP A 122 -5.52 16.59 -9.08
CA TRP A 122 -4.74 15.48 -9.64
C TRP A 122 -3.81 15.93 -10.77
N MET A 123 -4.22 16.89 -11.60
CA MET A 123 -3.36 17.43 -12.66
C MET A 123 -2.14 18.15 -12.08
N VAL A 124 -2.36 19.01 -11.08
CA VAL A 124 -1.28 19.69 -10.36
C VAL A 124 -0.36 18.67 -9.70
N TYR A 125 -0.93 17.64 -9.08
CA TYR A 125 -0.17 16.59 -8.41
C TYR A 125 0.70 15.78 -9.39
N TRP A 126 0.15 15.37 -10.53
CA TRP A 126 0.90 14.69 -11.58
C TRP A 126 2.00 15.58 -12.14
N PHE A 127 1.72 16.86 -12.40
CA PHE A 127 2.73 17.82 -12.84
C PHE A 127 3.88 17.94 -11.83
N LEU A 128 3.56 18.18 -10.56
CA LEU A 128 4.57 18.27 -9.49
C LEU A 128 5.35 16.95 -9.33
N PHE A 129 4.68 15.81 -9.43
CA PHE A 129 5.32 14.51 -9.37
C PHE A 129 6.31 14.33 -10.52
N VAL A 130 5.93 14.65 -11.77
CA VAL A 130 6.80 14.57 -12.94
C VAL A 130 8.00 15.53 -12.82
N VAL A 131 7.77 16.79 -12.45
CA VAL A 131 8.83 17.77 -12.23
C VAL A 131 9.79 17.30 -11.13
N SER A 132 9.26 16.71 -10.06
CA SER A 132 10.09 16.20 -8.96
C SER A 132 11.05 15.09 -9.40
N GLN A 133 10.73 14.32 -10.46
CA GLN A 133 11.64 13.28 -10.97
C GLN A 133 12.95 13.84 -11.54
N ALA A 134 12.96 15.10 -12.00
CA ALA A 134 14.17 15.78 -12.46
C ALA A 134 15.09 16.24 -11.32
N GLY A 135 14.57 16.28 -10.08
CA GLY A 135 15.34 16.66 -8.89
C GLY A 135 16.33 15.59 -8.44
N PRO A 136 17.29 15.95 -7.57
CA PRO A 136 18.27 15.00 -7.03
C PRO A 136 17.59 13.85 -6.29
N ARG A 137 18.24 12.68 -6.30
CA ARG A 137 17.75 11.51 -5.57
C ARG A 137 18.02 11.64 -4.08
N PHE A 138 17.08 11.17 -3.25
CA PHE A 138 17.25 11.10 -1.80
C PHE A 138 17.39 9.65 -1.31
N PRO A 139 17.96 9.40 -0.13
CA PRO A 139 18.11 8.04 0.38
C PRO A 139 16.76 7.32 0.50
N GLN A 140 16.66 6.11 -0.05
CA GLN A 140 15.46 5.27 -0.01
C GLN A 140 14.28 5.73 -0.90
N GLU A 141 14.54 6.59 -1.89
CA GLU A 141 13.56 6.98 -2.91
C GLU A 141 12.86 5.76 -3.54
N ASP A 142 13.60 4.69 -3.83
CA ASP A 142 13.05 3.45 -4.38
C ASP A 142 11.98 2.82 -3.48
N LEU A 143 12.17 2.83 -2.15
CA LEU A 143 11.18 2.28 -1.20
C LEU A 143 9.89 3.09 -1.22
N PHE A 144 9.99 4.40 -1.42
CA PHE A 144 8.82 5.25 -1.57
C PHE A 144 8.07 4.93 -2.87
N LEU A 145 8.78 4.84 -3.99
CA LEU A 145 8.20 4.48 -5.29
C LEU A 145 7.56 3.09 -5.27
N TYR A 146 8.20 2.09 -4.64
CA TYR A 146 7.58 0.79 -4.41
C TYR A 146 6.29 0.92 -3.60
N GLY A 147 6.24 1.80 -2.59
CA GLY A 147 5.02 2.08 -1.83
C GLY A 147 3.88 2.62 -2.69
N VAL A 148 4.16 3.57 -3.59
CA VAL A 148 3.17 4.13 -4.51
C VAL A 148 2.65 3.06 -5.48
N ILE A 149 3.55 2.29 -6.10
CA ILE A 149 3.17 1.21 -7.02
C ILE A 149 2.35 0.15 -6.29
N LEU A 150 2.79 -0.29 -5.11
CA LEU A 150 2.07 -1.26 -4.28
C LEU A 150 0.69 -0.74 -3.89
N PHE A 151 0.54 0.55 -3.59
CA PHE A 151 -0.74 1.15 -3.27
C PHE A 151 -1.74 1.01 -4.43
N PHE A 152 -1.38 1.45 -5.63
CA PHE A 152 -2.27 1.33 -6.80
C PHE A 152 -2.53 -0.13 -7.19
N ALA A 153 -1.52 -0.98 -7.10
CA ALA A 153 -1.66 -2.41 -7.32
C ALA A 153 -2.64 -3.05 -6.32
N LEU A 154 -2.56 -2.72 -5.02
CA LEU A 154 -3.51 -3.19 -4.01
C LEU A 154 -4.91 -2.65 -4.26
N LEU A 155 -5.03 -1.37 -4.65
CA LEU A 155 -6.31 -0.76 -4.99
C LEU A 155 -6.99 -1.51 -6.15
N LEU A 156 -6.23 -1.93 -7.16
CA LEU A 156 -6.76 -2.79 -8.22
C LEU A 156 -7.04 -4.22 -7.73
N ALA A 157 -6.18 -4.81 -6.90
CA ALA A 157 -6.38 -6.18 -6.43
C ALA A 157 -7.66 -6.33 -5.60
N ILE A 158 -8.01 -5.29 -4.83
CA ILE A 158 -9.25 -5.24 -4.06
C ILE A 158 -10.47 -5.38 -4.96
N VAL A 159 -10.44 -4.89 -6.21
CA VAL A 159 -11.55 -4.98 -7.19
C VAL A 159 -12.06 -6.40 -7.35
N TYR A 160 -11.17 -7.39 -7.31
CA TYR A 160 -11.54 -8.79 -7.48
C TYR A 160 -12.61 -9.28 -6.50
N PHE A 161 -12.57 -8.77 -5.26
CA PHE A 161 -13.41 -9.21 -4.14
C PHE A 161 -14.66 -8.36 -3.93
N ARG A 162 -14.90 -7.37 -4.80
CA ARG A 162 -15.99 -6.40 -4.66
C ARG A 162 -16.68 -6.16 -5.99
N VAL A 163 -17.79 -5.43 -5.97
CA VAL A 163 -18.38 -4.87 -7.19
C VAL A 163 -17.39 -3.91 -7.88
N PRO A 164 -17.44 -3.79 -9.23
CA PRO A 164 -16.60 -2.86 -9.97
C PRO A 164 -16.66 -1.44 -9.39
N TYR A 165 -15.60 -0.65 -9.60
CA TYR A 165 -15.66 0.77 -9.27
C TYR A 165 -16.66 1.50 -10.15
N HIS A 166 -17.26 2.55 -9.60
CA HIS A 166 -18.19 3.43 -10.30
C HIS A 166 -17.58 4.82 -10.44
N THR A 167 -18.16 5.62 -11.34
CA THR A 167 -17.80 7.03 -11.49
C THR A 167 -18.58 7.89 -10.50
N GLY A 168 -17.94 8.91 -9.93
CA GLY A 168 -18.56 9.94 -9.10
C GLY A 168 -17.89 10.13 -7.74
N TRP A 169 -18.20 11.25 -7.07
CA TRP A 169 -17.66 11.60 -5.75
C TRP A 169 -17.87 10.52 -4.68
N GLY A 170 -19.06 9.92 -4.67
CA GLY A 170 -19.48 8.89 -3.73
C GLY A 170 -18.80 7.53 -3.96
N ASP A 171 -18.02 7.36 -5.02
CA ASP A 171 -17.33 6.10 -5.28
C ASP A 171 -16.18 5.88 -4.29
N SER A 172 -16.03 4.63 -3.88
CA SER A 172 -15.00 4.25 -2.93
C SER A 172 -13.58 4.31 -3.52
N ALA A 173 -13.38 4.08 -4.81
CA ALA A 173 -12.07 4.25 -5.44
C ALA A 173 -11.64 5.70 -5.35
N ASN A 174 -12.57 6.63 -5.62
CA ASN A 174 -12.31 8.06 -5.49
C ASN A 174 -11.79 8.41 -4.09
N ARG A 175 -12.46 7.92 -3.04
CA ARG A 175 -12.03 8.09 -1.65
C ARG A 175 -10.75 7.34 -1.31
N MET A 176 -10.50 6.16 -1.90
CA MET A 176 -9.29 5.39 -1.62
C MET A 176 -8.06 6.07 -2.21
N VAL A 177 -8.10 6.56 -3.44
CA VAL A 177 -6.96 7.20 -4.10
C VAL A 177 -6.45 8.40 -3.29
N THR A 178 -7.31 9.18 -2.64
CA THR A 178 -6.86 10.32 -1.81
C THR A 178 -5.92 9.93 -0.66
N HIS A 179 -5.95 8.68 -0.21
CA HIS A 179 -5.07 8.19 0.85
C HIS A 179 -3.60 8.20 0.43
N ILE A 180 -3.29 8.24 -0.87
CA ILE A 180 -1.91 8.37 -1.36
C ILE A 180 -1.40 9.82 -1.33
N LEU A 181 -2.31 10.81 -1.31
CA LEU A 181 -1.94 12.22 -1.44
C LEU A 181 -0.94 12.66 -0.36
N PRO A 182 -1.17 12.40 0.95
CA PRO A 182 -0.22 12.84 1.98
C PRO A 182 1.17 12.24 1.77
N LEU A 183 1.24 10.97 1.35
CA LEU A 183 2.49 10.31 1.08
C LEU A 183 3.23 10.95 -0.09
N GLY A 184 2.60 11.08 -1.26
CA GLY A 184 3.33 11.65 -2.40
C GLY A 184 3.55 13.17 -2.27
N THR A 185 2.76 13.90 -1.48
CA THR A 185 3.10 15.27 -1.08
C THR A 185 4.40 15.29 -0.28
N LEU A 186 4.54 14.41 0.72
CA LEU A 186 5.79 14.27 1.46
C LEU A 186 6.96 13.94 0.53
N PHE A 187 6.78 13.04 -0.44
CA PHE A 187 7.81 12.72 -1.43
C PHE A 187 8.22 13.93 -2.27
N ILE A 188 7.25 14.66 -2.81
CA ILE A 188 7.50 15.86 -3.63
C ILE A 188 8.26 16.89 -2.80
N LEU A 189 7.83 17.16 -1.56
CA LEU A 189 8.52 18.08 -0.64
C LEU A 189 9.95 17.63 -0.35
N MET A 190 10.18 16.33 -0.11
CA MET A 190 11.52 15.79 0.10
C MET A 190 12.41 15.94 -1.14
N LYS A 191 11.87 15.77 -2.35
CA LYS A 191 12.62 15.98 -3.61
C LYS A 191 13.03 17.43 -3.79
N PHE A 192 12.15 18.38 -3.46
CA PHE A 192 12.46 19.81 -3.55
C PHE A 192 13.34 20.33 -2.42
N SER A 193 13.33 19.71 -1.24
CA SER A 193 14.21 20.11 -0.13
C SER A 193 15.65 19.65 -0.28
N GLN A 194 15.92 18.68 -1.16
CA GLN A 194 17.29 18.26 -1.45
C GLN A 194 18.02 19.38 -2.21
N ASN A 195 18.96 20.05 -1.53
CA ASN A 195 19.78 21.08 -2.14
C ASN A 195 20.83 20.42 -3.07
N PRO A 196 20.99 20.85 -4.33
CA PRO A 196 22.01 20.31 -5.23
C PRO A 196 23.44 20.44 -4.69
N SER A 197 23.67 21.40 -3.79
CA SER A 197 24.94 21.70 -3.14
C SER A 197 25.40 20.67 -2.10
N ASP A 198 24.51 19.83 -1.59
CA ASP A 198 24.83 18.87 -0.51
C ASP A 198 25.56 17.60 -1.01
N LYS A 199 26.00 17.59 -2.27
CA LYS A 199 26.73 16.46 -2.90
C LYS A 199 28.26 16.61 -2.91
N ILE A 200 28.83 17.60 -2.22
CA ILE A 200 30.28 17.90 -2.28
C ILE A 200 31.10 17.34 -1.08
N THR A 201 30.51 16.63 -0.12
CA THR A 201 31.26 16.03 1.00
C THR A 201 31.14 14.52 1.06
#